data_AF-A0A1Q9CCC4-F1
#
_entry.id   AF-A0A1Q9CCC4-F1
#
_cell.length_a   1.000
_cell.length_b   1.000
_cell.length_c   1.000
_cell.angle_alpha   90.00
_cell.angle_beta   90.00
_cell.angle_gamma   90.00
#
_symmetry.space_group_name_H-M   'P 1'
#
loop_
_entity.id
_entity.type
_entity.pdbx_description
1 polymer ?
#
loop_
_entity_poly.entity_id
_entity_poly.type
_entity_poly.pdbx_seq_one_letter_code
_entity_poly.pdbx_strand_id
1 'polypeptide(L)'
;MLAMTVAMASDDVLMLAQTVLQMPSVAMTRFDTDLRDFVDLELPTSLASKVFFLRGSVMNDRDLERAMVETAVICLVLPDVDASSPDTEDSISVMMALTMSRHFPGLRLRIMLLEPEGAKNAALLSIAFPRCFSAHEMKSAIFAKNTHIVGLVTFLSGLMQSRVDHYSTDQLEKLSRADTKRHWRLEYAQSMKRSLIGFVISPYLANMTFPAVARKVYEDSRGGVLLIAVAQDGQLILNYDDIIQVDQVVVAIASKEKHCMPFAECQGNILKEWRFQFLHARSQRLKTDLHKSEHPGKTGEALLLHQPGMDRRWFLSKTAGRPRRYPEG
;
A
#
# COMPACT_ATOMS: atom_id res chain seq x y z
N MET A 1 -10.81 11.10 -21.86
CA MET A 1 -10.24 12.21 -21.07
C MET A 1 -9.02 11.60 -20.40
N LEU A 2 -7.83 12.17 -20.60
CA LEU A 2 -6.56 11.51 -20.25
C LEU A 2 -5.69 12.52 -19.50
N ALA A 3 -5.90 12.64 -18.20
CA ALA A 3 -5.08 13.45 -17.30
C ALA A 3 -4.39 12.49 -16.33
N MET A 4 -3.17 12.06 -16.68
CA MET A 4 -2.47 11.08 -15.86
C MET A 4 -1.38 11.78 -15.04
N THR A 5 -1.40 11.56 -13.73
CA THR A 5 -0.49 12.21 -12.78
C THR A 5 0.70 11.30 -12.52
N VAL A 6 1.89 11.77 -12.86
CA VAL A 6 3.14 11.17 -12.41
C VAL A 6 3.62 11.91 -11.18
N ALA A 7 3.67 11.21 -10.05
CA ALA A 7 4.17 11.78 -8.81
C ALA A 7 5.57 11.26 -8.52
N MET A 8 6.51 12.19 -8.35
CA MET A 8 7.91 11.90 -8.07
C MET A 8 8.27 12.46 -6.71
N ALA A 9 8.87 11.64 -5.84
CA ALA A 9 9.30 12.08 -4.52
C ALA A 9 10.83 12.07 -4.40
N SER A 10 11.40 13.17 -3.92
CA SER A 10 12.81 13.28 -3.52
C SER A 10 12.90 13.99 -2.18
N ASP A 11 13.32 13.26 -1.13
CA ASP A 11 13.60 13.58 0.29
C ASP A 11 12.70 14.59 1.07
N ASP A 12 12.05 15.54 0.41
CA ASP A 12 11.04 16.44 0.97
C ASP A 12 10.12 17.08 -0.10
N VAL A 13 10.26 16.72 -1.38
CA VAL A 13 9.59 17.38 -2.51
C VAL A 13 8.76 16.39 -3.31
N LEU A 14 7.51 16.74 -3.60
CA LEU A 14 6.61 16.02 -4.50
C LEU A 14 6.50 16.79 -5.81
N MET A 15 7.07 16.24 -6.88
CA MET A 15 6.83 16.75 -8.23
C MET A 15 5.66 16.01 -8.86
N LEU A 16 4.64 16.77 -9.25
CA LEU A 16 3.51 16.27 -10.03
C LEU A 16 3.76 16.66 -11.49
N ALA A 17 4.18 15.68 -12.28
CA ALA A 17 4.31 15.79 -13.71
C ALA A 17 3.04 15.24 -14.35
N GLN A 18 2.21 16.11 -14.91
CA GLN A 18 1.05 15.66 -15.66
C GLN A 18 1.48 15.31 -17.08
N THR A 19 1.20 14.08 -17.52
CA THR A 19 1.40 13.68 -18.92
C THR A 19 0.07 13.74 -19.64
N VAL A 20 0.02 14.57 -20.68
CA VAL A 20 -1.18 14.75 -21.51
C VAL A 20 -0.98 14.05 -22.85
N LEU A 21 -1.70 12.95 -23.05
CA LEU A 21 -1.92 12.35 -24.36
C LEU A 21 -3.31 12.81 -24.85
N GLN A 22 -3.31 13.86 -25.69
CA GLN A 22 -4.49 14.45 -26.36
C GLN A 22 -5.56 15.09 -25.44
N MET A 23 -5.35 16.36 -25.05
CA MET A 23 -6.43 17.27 -24.64
C MET A 23 -6.44 18.56 -25.48
N PRO A 24 -7.60 19.14 -25.82
CA PRO A 24 -7.69 20.49 -26.39
C PRO A 24 -7.24 21.54 -25.35
N SER A 25 -6.57 22.59 -25.82
CA SER A 25 -5.82 23.56 -24.99
C SER A 25 -6.63 24.23 -23.86
N VAL A 26 -7.94 24.41 -24.03
CA VAL A 26 -8.83 25.11 -23.10
C VAL A 26 -9.25 24.24 -21.90
N ALA A 27 -9.42 22.93 -22.11
CA ALA A 27 -9.75 22.00 -21.01
C ALA A 27 -8.52 21.78 -20.10
N MET A 28 -7.33 21.82 -20.70
CA MET A 28 -6.06 21.65 -20.01
C MET A 28 -5.73 22.83 -19.07
N THR A 29 -5.99 24.07 -19.49
CA THR A 29 -5.79 25.25 -18.61
C THR A 29 -6.70 25.25 -17.39
N ARG A 30 -7.88 24.62 -17.47
CA ARG A 30 -8.81 24.50 -16.34
C ARG A 30 -8.36 23.46 -15.33
N PHE A 31 -7.84 22.31 -15.78
CA PHE A 31 -7.33 21.28 -14.89
C PHE A 31 -6.06 21.72 -14.14
N ASP A 32 -5.15 22.44 -14.82
CA ASP A 32 -3.96 23.03 -14.20
C ASP A 32 -4.31 24.02 -13.08
N THR A 33 -5.40 24.79 -13.24
CA THR A 33 -5.90 25.70 -12.21
C THR A 33 -6.59 24.94 -11.09
N ASP A 34 -7.46 23.98 -11.40
CA ASP A 34 -8.21 23.22 -10.39
C ASP A 34 -7.28 22.43 -9.46
N LEU A 35 -6.19 21.87 -9.98
CA LEU A 35 -5.22 21.12 -9.18
C LEU A 35 -4.35 22.01 -8.29
N ARG A 36 -4.01 23.21 -8.78
CA ARG A 36 -3.29 24.22 -7.97
C ARG A 36 -4.19 24.77 -6.88
N ASP A 37 -5.43 25.07 -7.21
CA ASP A 37 -6.45 25.52 -6.27
C ASP A 37 -6.69 24.46 -5.19
N PHE A 38 -6.72 23.17 -5.55
CA PHE A 38 -6.80 22.07 -4.59
C PHE A 38 -5.59 22.04 -3.65
N VAL A 39 -4.36 22.17 -4.17
CA VAL A 39 -3.15 22.19 -3.33
C VAL A 39 -3.15 23.39 -2.39
N ASP A 40 -3.55 24.57 -2.86
CA ASP A 40 -3.58 25.79 -2.05
C ASP A 40 -4.71 25.78 -1.00
N LEU A 41 -5.84 25.12 -1.29
CA LEU A 41 -7.00 25.07 -0.40
C LEU A 41 -6.91 23.94 0.63
N GLU A 42 -6.47 22.74 0.23
CA GLU A 42 -6.57 21.54 1.06
C GLU A 42 -5.26 21.19 1.78
N LEU A 43 -4.11 21.65 1.30
CA LEU A 43 -2.83 21.38 1.95
C LEU A 43 -2.39 22.54 2.86
N PRO A 44 -1.88 22.24 4.07
CA PRO A 44 -1.18 23.24 4.88
C PRO A 44 -0.05 23.90 4.09
N THR A 45 0.20 25.20 4.32
CA THR A 45 1.21 25.99 3.59
C THR A 45 2.62 25.39 3.63
N SER A 46 2.96 24.63 4.67
CA SER A 46 4.24 23.91 4.79
C SER A 46 4.38 22.69 3.88
N LEU A 47 3.26 22.11 3.45
CA LEU A 47 3.20 21.00 2.49
C LEU A 47 2.97 21.51 1.06
N ALA A 48 2.17 22.57 0.88
CA ALA A 48 1.96 23.18 -0.43
C ALA A 48 3.27 23.70 -1.05
N SER A 49 4.17 24.29 -0.25
CA SER A 49 5.49 24.75 -0.70
C SER A 49 6.44 23.62 -1.15
N LYS A 50 6.09 22.36 -0.84
CA LYS A 50 6.84 21.16 -1.24
C LYS A 50 6.30 20.52 -2.51
N VAL A 51 5.21 21.05 -3.09
CA VAL A 51 4.62 20.52 -4.32
C VAL A 51 5.02 21.39 -5.50
N PHE A 52 5.60 20.78 -6.53
CA PHE A 52 5.94 21.48 -7.78
C PHE A 52 5.20 20.86 -8.95
N PHE A 53 4.63 21.72 -9.79
CA PHE A 53 3.89 21.32 -10.98
C PHE A 53 4.75 21.48 -12.23
N LEU A 54 4.89 20.38 -12.98
CA LEU A 54 5.56 20.39 -14.27
C LEU A 54 4.57 20.00 -15.36
N ARG A 55 4.46 20.86 -16.37
CA ARG A 55 3.66 20.60 -17.56
C ARG A 55 4.53 20.05 -18.67
N GLY A 56 4.33 18.79 -19.05
CA GLY A 56 5.12 18.11 -20.08
C GLY A 56 4.49 16.80 -20.51
N SER A 57 5.28 15.96 -21.17
CA SER A 57 4.90 14.58 -21.48
C SER A 57 5.99 13.61 -21.08
N VAL A 58 5.64 12.54 -20.37
CA VAL A 58 6.55 11.43 -20.05
C VAL A 58 7.07 10.71 -21.29
N MET A 59 6.42 10.87 -22.44
CA MET A 59 6.91 10.34 -23.71
C MET A 59 8.05 11.16 -24.32
N ASN A 60 8.37 12.32 -23.75
CA ASN A 60 9.45 13.21 -24.20
C ASN A 60 10.61 13.18 -23.21
N ASP A 61 11.78 12.73 -23.66
CA ASP A 61 12.98 12.61 -22.82
C ASP A 61 13.38 13.94 -22.17
N ARG A 62 13.24 15.07 -22.87
CA ARG A 62 13.54 16.41 -22.32
C ARG A 62 12.67 16.78 -21.13
N ASP A 63 11.41 16.31 -21.12
CA ASP A 63 10.51 16.56 -20.01
C ASP A 63 10.85 15.66 -18.81
N LEU A 64 11.34 14.44 -19.05
CA LEU A 64 11.85 13.54 -18.00
C LEU A 64 13.13 14.10 -17.35
N GLU A 65 14.04 14.67 -18.14
CA GLU A 65 15.23 15.36 -17.65
C GLU A 65 14.86 16.57 -16.80
N ARG A 66 13.92 17.40 -17.26
CA ARG A 66 13.43 18.57 -16.52
C ARG A 66 12.74 18.17 -15.21
N ALA A 67 12.08 17.01 -15.20
CA ALA A 67 11.48 16.43 -14.00
C ALA A 67 12.51 15.75 -13.08
N MET A 68 13.78 15.65 -13.48
CA MET A 68 14.86 14.99 -12.72
C MET A 68 14.52 13.55 -12.32
N VAL A 69 13.98 12.76 -13.26
CA VAL A 69 13.56 11.36 -12.99
C VAL A 69 14.71 10.49 -12.51
N GLU A 70 15.95 10.79 -12.90
CA GLU A 70 17.14 10.08 -12.44
C GLU A 70 17.39 10.20 -10.93
N THR A 71 17.02 11.32 -10.29
CA THR A 71 17.26 11.57 -8.86
C THR A 71 16.06 11.21 -7.99
N ALA A 72 14.93 10.84 -8.59
CA ALA A 72 13.72 10.53 -7.85
C ALA A 72 13.84 9.21 -7.06
N VAL A 73 13.40 9.25 -5.80
CA VAL A 73 13.38 8.07 -4.92
C VAL A 73 12.31 7.07 -5.36
N ILE A 74 11.19 7.58 -5.87
CA ILE A 74 10.07 6.80 -6.38
C ILE A 74 9.29 7.61 -7.42
N CYS A 75 8.78 6.90 -8.42
CA CYS A 75 7.87 7.43 -9.42
C CYS A 75 6.54 6.66 -9.35
N LEU A 76 5.42 7.38 -9.29
CA LEU A 76 4.07 6.82 -9.23
C LEU A 76 3.32 7.16 -10.51
N VAL A 77 2.71 6.16 -11.14
CA VAL A 77 1.79 6.32 -12.28
C VAL A 77 0.37 6.09 -11.79
N LEU A 78 -0.48 7.13 -11.87
CA LEU A 78 -1.85 7.10 -11.39
C LEU A 78 -2.83 7.36 -12.56
N PRO A 79 -3.64 6.36 -12.96
CA PRO A 79 -4.62 6.49 -14.03
C PRO A 79 -5.79 7.37 -13.59
N ASP A 80 -6.51 7.91 -14.57
CA ASP A 80 -7.82 8.50 -14.34
C ASP A 80 -8.83 7.41 -13.94
N VAL A 81 -9.27 7.44 -12.68
CA VAL A 81 -10.21 6.44 -12.13
C VAL A 81 -11.61 6.53 -12.73
N ASP A 82 -11.95 7.67 -13.34
CA ASP A 82 -13.25 7.94 -13.97
C ASP A 82 -13.16 7.86 -15.52
N ALA A 83 -12.07 7.29 -16.05
CA ALA A 83 -11.85 7.15 -17.48
C ALA A 83 -12.99 6.39 -18.17
N SER A 84 -13.43 6.91 -19.32
CA SER A 84 -14.49 6.28 -20.13
C SER A 84 -14.11 4.91 -20.71
N SER A 85 -12.81 4.66 -20.87
CA SER A 85 -12.27 3.38 -21.37
C SER A 85 -11.10 2.96 -20.48
N PRO A 86 -11.33 2.10 -19.48
CA PRO A 86 -10.30 1.66 -18.55
C PRO A 86 -9.12 0.94 -19.22
N ASP A 87 -9.38 0.12 -20.25
CA ASP A 87 -8.36 -0.61 -21.00
C ASP A 87 -7.40 0.32 -21.76
N THR A 88 -7.94 1.40 -22.34
CA THR A 88 -7.12 2.41 -23.03
C THR A 88 -6.25 3.16 -22.02
N GLU A 89 -6.81 3.53 -20.87
CA GLU A 89 -6.08 4.19 -19.77
C GLU A 89 -4.94 3.32 -19.23
N ASP A 90 -5.21 2.03 -19.02
CA ASP A 90 -4.22 1.06 -18.55
C ASP A 90 -3.08 0.88 -19.57
N SER A 91 -3.41 0.76 -20.85
CA SER A 91 -2.41 0.65 -21.93
C SER A 91 -1.48 1.88 -21.96
N ILE A 92 -2.04 3.07 -21.75
CA ILE A 92 -1.31 4.32 -21.70
C ILE A 92 -0.41 4.39 -20.44
N SER A 93 -0.94 3.99 -19.28
CA SER A 93 -0.19 3.88 -18.02
C SER A 93 1.00 2.94 -18.14
N VAL A 94 0.80 1.77 -18.75
CA VAL A 94 1.85 0.78 -19.03
C VAL A 94 2.89 1.33 -20.00
N MET A 95 2.47 2.03 -21.07
CA MET A 95 3.40 2.63 -22.03
C MET A 95 4.32 3.66 -21.35
N MET A 96 3.77 4.55 -20.53
CA MET A 96 4.57 5.54 -19.79
C MET A 96 5.54 4.90 -18.82
N ALA A 97 5.09 3.88 -18.11
CA ALA A 97 5.94 3.09 -17.23
C ALA A 97 7.14 2.48 -17.94
N LEU A 98 6.92 1.93 -19.14
CA LEU A 98 7.99 1.39 -19.98
C LEU A 98 8.94 2.47 -20.46
N THR A 99 8.43 3.62 -20.91
CA THR A 99 9.27 4.76 -21.33
C THR A 99 10.18 5.22 -20.20
N MET A 100 9.64 5.42 -19.00
CA MET A 100 10.43 5.80 -17.82
C MET A 100 11.45 4.73 -17.42
N SER A 101 11.06 3.47 -17.44
CA SER A 101 11.95 2.35 -17.10
C SER A 101 13.06 2.18 -18.13
N ARG A 102 12.79 2.49 -19.41
CA ARG A 102 13.79 2.48 -20.47
C ARG A 102 14.76 3.66 -20.36
N HIS A 103 14.25 4.84 -20.01
CA HIS A 103 15.07 6.04 -19.81
C HIS A 103 15.98 5.88 -18.58
N PHE A 104 15.44 5.36 -17.46
CA PHE A 104 16.22 5.09 -16.25
C PHE A 104 15.87 3.70 -15.65
N PRO A 105 16.66 2.64 -15.94
CA PRO A 105 16.39 1.29 -15.45
C PRO A 105 16.45 1.13 -13.92
N GLY A 106 17.14 2.04 -13.22
CA GLY A 106 17.23 2.08 -11.76
C GLY A 106 16.00 2.66 -11.07
N LEU A 107 15.02 3.18 -11.83
CA LEU A 107 13.86 3.87 -11.28
C LEU A 107 12.99 2.94 -10.44
N ARG A 108 12.66 3.37 -9.22
CA ARG A 108 11.64 2.71 -8.40
C ARG A 108 10.27 3.18 -8.87
N LEU A 109 9.71 2.46 -9.82
CA LEU A 109 8.38 2.75 -10.37
C LEU A 109 7.28 1.98 -9.63
N ARG A 110 6.14 2.64 -9.39
CA ARG A 110 4.87 1.99 -9.03
C ARG A 110 3.76 2.49 -9.94
N ILE A 111 2.89 1.58 -10.36
CA ILE A 111 1.83 1.83 -11.31
C ILE A 111 0.53 1.34 -10.70
N MET A 112 -0.47 2.20 -10.69
CA MET A 112 -1.85 1.79 -10.50
C MET A 112 -2.47 1.53 -11.87
N LEU A 113 -3.22 0.45 -12.01
CA LEU A 113 -4.03 0.13 -13.18
C LEU A 113 -5.48 -0.03 -12.72
N LEU A 114 -6.43 0.13 -13.61
CA LEU A 114 -7.84 0.00 -13.31
C LEU A 114 -8.21 -1.48 -13.32
N GLU A 115 -7.96 -2.18 -14.42
CA GLU A 115 -8.37 -3.57 -14.64
C GLU A 115 -7.28 -4.60 -14.30
N PRO A 116 -7.65 -5.82 -13.89
CA PRO A 116 -6.69 -6.88 -13.61
C PRO A 116 -5.98 -7.38 -14.87
N GLU A 117 -6.60 -7.24 -16.04
CA GLU A 117 -5.98 -7.60 -17.32
C GLU A 117 -4.80 -6.70 -17.66
N GLY A 118 -4.91 -5.40 -17.38
CA GLY A 118 -3.80 -4.46 -17.50
C GLY A 118 -2.60 -4.88 -16.65
N ALA A 119 -2.83 -5.32 -15.41
CA ALA A 119 -1.76 -5.78 -14.52
C ALA A 119 -1.06 -7.05 -15.05
N LYS A 120 -1.80 -7.97 -15.67
CA LYS A 120 -1.21 -9.13 -16.36
C LYS A 120 -0.36 -8.68 -17.54
N ASN A 121 -0.88 -7.78 -18.38
CA ASN A 121 -0.16 -7.27 -19.55
C ASN A 121 1.14 -6.54 -19.14
N ALA A 122 1.11 -5.74 -18.08
CA ALA A 122 2.30 -5.11 -17.51
C ALA A 122 3.36 -6.14 -17.07
N ALA A 123 2.92 -7.23 -16.42
CA ALA A 123 3.81 -8.31 -16.00
C ALA A 123 4.49 -9.02 -17.18
N LEU A 124 3.77 -9.24 -18.29
CA LEU A 124 4.36 -9.77 -19.53
C LEU A 124 5.43 -8.84 -20.11
N LEU A 125 5.29 -7.53 -19.91
CA LEU A 125 6.22 -6.51 -20.41
C LEU A 125 7.38 -6.23 -19.44
N SER A 126 7.71 -7.20 -18.57
CA SER A 126 8.81 -7.13 -17.60
C SER A 126 8.67 -6.04 -16.52
N ILE A 127 7.48 -5.46 -16.35
CA ILE A 127 7.16 -4.67 -15.18
C ILE A 127 6.84 -5.65 -14.05
N ALA A 128 7.78 -5.84 -13.13
CA ALA A 128 7.62 -6.80 -12.06
C ALA A 128 6.32 -6.54 -11.25
N PHE A 129 5.55 -7.59 -10.96
CA PHE A 129 4.31 -7.55 -10.17
C PHE A 129 4.33 -6.67 -8.89
N PRO A 130 5.39 -6.60 -8.06
CA PRO A 130 5.42 -5.67 -6.91
C PRO A 130 5.39 -4.18 -7.29
N ARG A 131 5.54 -3.84 -8.57
CA ARG A 131 5.51 -2.49 -9.12
C ARG A 131 4.17 -2.12 -9.73
N CYS A 132 3.20 -3.05 -9.83
CA CYS A 132 1.89 -2.77 -10.40
C CYS A 132 0.76 -3.35 -9.53
N PHE A 133 -0.37 -2.66 -9.43
CA PHE A 133 -1.57 -3.21 -8.80
C PHE A 133 -2.82 -2.75 -9.54
N SER A 134 -3.86 -3.59 -9.57
CA SER A 134 -5.18 -3.22 -10.10
C SER A 134 -6.08 -2.68 -9.00
N ALA A 135 -6.68 -1.52 -9.25
CA ALA A 135 -7.64 -0.88 -8.37
C ALA A 135 -8.94 -1.69 -8.28
N HIS A 136 -9.47 -2.19 -9.40
CA HIS A 136 -10.70 -3.00 -9.41
C HIS A 136 -10.51 -4.35 -8.73
N GLU A 137 -9.35 -5.00 -8.92
CA GLU A 137 -9.03 -6.24 -8.22
C GLU A 137 -8.95 -6.02 -6.70
N MET A 138 -8.20 -5.01 -6.26
CA MET A 138 -8.05 -4.70 -4.84
C MET A 138 -9.40 -4.34 -4.20
N LYS A 139 -10.20 -3.49 -4.87
CA LYS A 139 -11.54 -3.10 -4.43
C LYS A 139 -12.45 -4.32 -4.29
N SER A 140 -12.49 -5.17 -5.31
CA SER A 140 -13.34 -6.36 -5.33
C SER A 140 -12.91 -7.39 -4.29
N ALA A 141 -11.60 -7.60 -4.09
CA ALA A 141 -11.08 -8.50 -3.08
C ALA A 141 -11.45 -8.05 -1.66
N ILE A 142 -11.32 -6.75 -1.36
CA ILE A 142 -11.70 -6.20 -0.06
C ILE A 142 -13.22 -6.32 0.15
N PHE A 143 -14.04 -6.00 -0.87
CA PHE A 143 -15.50 -6.15 -0.77
C PHE A 143 -15.93 -7.59 -0.57
N ALA A 144 -15.31 -8.53 -1.29
CA ALA A 144 -15.58 -9.95 -1.13
C ALA A 144 -15.25 -10.43 0.29
N LYS A 145 -14.19 -9.92 0.93
CA LYS A 145 -13.89 -10.24 2.33
C LYS A 145 -14.83 -9.56 3.32
N ASN A 146 -15.31 -8.36 2.99
CA ASN A 146 -16.26 -7.61 3.81
C ASN A 146 -17.63 -8.30 3.91
N THR A 147 -17.99 -9.20 2.97
CA THR A 147 -19.21 -10.02 3.10
C THR A 147 -19.10 -11.05 4.23
N HIS A 148 -17.88 -11.48 4.56
CA HIS A 148 -17.60 -12.40 5.66
C HIS A 148 -17.30 -11.68 6.98
N ILE A 149 -16.70 -10.48 6.90
CA ILE A 149 -16.27 -9.70 8.06
C ILE A 149 -16.90 -8.30 7.99
N VAL A 150 -17.95 -8.09 8.77
CA VAL A 150 -18.66 -6.81 8.82
C VAL A 150 -17.72 -5.71 9.33
N GLY A 151 -17.63 -4.62 8.59
CA GLY A 151 -16.81 -3.47 8.95
C GLY A 151 -15.34 -3.56 8.56
N LEU A 152 -14.93 -4.61 7.82
CA LEU A 152 -13.54 -4.79 7.38
C LEU A 152 -13.04 -3.63 6.51
N VAL A 153 -13.86 -3.15 5.56
CA VAL A 153 -13.49 -2.02 4.69
C VAL A 153 -13.18 -0.78 5.54
N THR A 154 -14.05 -0.46 6.51
CA THR A 154 -13.87 0.68 7.41
C THR A 154 -12.63 0.52 8.28
N PHE A 155 -12.39 -0.68 8.81
CA PHE A 155 -11.21 -1.00 9.60
C PHE A 155 -9.91 -0.82 8.80
N LEU A 156 -9.83 -1.41 7.60
CA LEU A 156 -8.66 -1.29 6.73
C LEU A 156 -8.45 0.16 6.27
N SER A 157 -9.52 0.87 5.91
CA SER A 157 -9.44 2.28 5.53
C SER A 157 -8.92 3.15 6.67
N GLY A 158 -9.35 2.88 7.91
CA GLY A 158 -8.83 3.55 9.10
C GLY A 158 -7.33 3.30 9.33
N LEU A 159 -6.85 2.07 9.15
CA LEU A 159 -5.43 1.72 9.31
C LEU A 159 -4.52 2.31 8.22
N MET A 160 -5.05 2.47 7.00
CA MET A 160 -4.28 2.96 5.84
C MET A 160 -4.26 4.50 5.77
N GLN A 161 -5.24 5.17 6.36
CA GLN A 161 -5.27 6.63 6.46
C GLN A 161 -4.29 7.11 7.52
N SER A 162 -3.10 7.53 7.11
CA SER A 162 -2.19 8.31 7.96
C SER A 162 -2.73 9.73 8.09
N ARG A 163 -3.71 9.96 8.98
CA ARG A 163 -4.15 11.32 9.28
C ARG A 163 -3.07 12.02 10.10
N VAL A 164 -2.48 13.07 9.52
CA VAL A 164 -1.82 14.14 10.30
C VAL A 164 -2.86 14.61 11.33
N ASP A 165 -2.42 14.87 12.57
CA ASP A 165 -3.20 15.18 13.78
C ASP A 165 -4.16 16.41 13.66
N HIS A 166 -5.05 16.44 12.67
CA HIS A 166 -5.99 17.53 12.40
C HIS A 166 -7.19 17.50 13.35
N TYR A 167 -7.46 16.36 13.99
CA TYR A 167 -8.22 16.36 15.23
C TYR A 167 -7.24 16.71 16.34
N SER A 168 -6.99 18.01 16.52
CA SER A 168 -6.32 18.51 17.71
C SER A 168 -6.99 17.85 18.92
N THR A 169 -6.18 17.28 19.81
CA THR A 169 -6.61 16.58 21.03
C THR A 169 -7.67 17.41 21.78
N ASP A 170 -7.56 18.73 21.71
CA ASP A 170 -8.52 19.72 22.18
C ASP A 170 -9.96 19.58 21.65
N GLN A 171 -10.17 19.24 20.37
CA GLN A 171 -11.53 19.05 19.84
C GLN A 171 -12.15 17.74 20.34
N LEU A 172 -11.35 16.67 20.43
CA LEU A 172 -11.76 15.39 21.00
C LEU A 172 -12.10 15.52 22.49
N GLU A 173 -11.31 16.29 23.25
CA GLU A 173 -11.56 16.56 24.66
C GLU A 173 -12.82 17.43 24.89
N LYS A 174 -13.06 18.43 24.02
CA LYS A 174 -14.29 19.24 24.05
C LYS A 174 -15.54 18.40 23.75
N LEU A 175 -15.46 17.48 22.78
CA LEU A 175 -16.51 16.50 22.49
C LEU A 175 -16.74 15.53 23.66
N SER A 176 -15.68 15.14 24.37
CA SER A 176 -15.76 14.21 25.51
C SER A 176 -16.43 14.81 26.74
N ARG A 177 -16.30 16.12 26.97
CA ARG A 177 -16.90 16.79 28.14
C ARG A 177 -18.37 17.18 27.94
N ALA A 178 -18.80 17.38 26.70
CA ALA A 178 -20.13 17.87 26.38
C ALA A 178 -21.18 16.77 26.11
N ASP A 179 -20.76 15.55 25.71
CA ASP A 179 -21.68 14.59 25.07
C ASP A 179 -21.50 13.15 25.60
N THR A 180 -21.94 12.88 26.85
CA THR A 180 -21.93 11.53 27.46
C THR A 180 -22.70 10.48 26.63
N LYS A 181 -23.62 10.91 25.76
CA LYS A 181 -24.42 10.06 24.86
C LYS A 181 -23.68 9.58 23.59
N ARG A 182 -22.47 10.10 23.28
CA ARG A 182 -21.73 9.79 22.04
C ARG A 182 -20.35 9.19 22.28
N HIS A 183 -20.18 8.42 23.35
CA HIS A 183 -18.90 7.79 23.72
C HIS A 183 -18.26 6.98 22.58
N TRP A 184 -19.06 6.23 21.81
CA TRP A 184 -18.58 5.43 20.67
C TRP A 184 -17.81 6.24 19.62
N ARG A 185 -18.12 7.54 19.45
CA ARG A 185 -17.41 8.40 18.49
C ARG A 185 -16.00 8.71 18.94
N LEU A 186 -15.78 8.82 20.24
CA LEU A 186 -14.45 9.07 20.82
C LEU A 186 -13.59 7.82 20.66
N GLU A 187 -14.11 6.65 20.99
CA GLU A 187 -13.42 5.37 20.80
C GLU A 187 -13.09 5.11 19.32
N TYR A 188 -14.04 5.40 18.43
CA TYR A 188 -13.84 5.31 16.98
C TYR A 188 -12.74 6.26 16.52
N ALA A 189 -12.79 7.53 16.92
CA ALA A 189 -11.78 8.52 16.54
C ALA A 189 -10.40 8.22 17.13
N GLN A 190 -10.32 7.66 18.34
CA GLN A 190 -9.07 7.16 18.92
C GLN A 190 -8.50 5.99 18.12
N SER A 191 -9.36 5.08 17.65
CA SER A 191 -8.95 3.93 16.83
C SER A 191 -8.38 4.36 15.48
N MET A 192 -8.91 5.45 14.90
CA MET A 192 -8.41 6.04 13.65
C MET A 192 -7.00 6.65 13.76
N LYS A 193 -6.43 6.77 14.97
CA LYS A 193 -5.04 7.20 15.17
C LYS A 193 -4.04 6.06 15.02
N ARG A 194 -4.50 4.81 14.87
CA ARG A 194 -3.63 3.63 14.72
C ARG A 194 -3.32 3.40 13.24
N SER A 195 -2.07 3.02 12.96
CA SER A 195 -1.59 2.71 11.62
C SER A 195 -0.70 1.47 11.63
N LEU A 196 -0.41 0.95 10.44
CA LEU A 196 0.50 -0.17 10.23
C LEU A 196 1.96 0.31 10.26
N ILE A 197 2.73 -0.18 11.23
CA ILE A 197 4.13 0.15 11.41
C ILE A 197 4.95 -1.15 11.34
N GLY A 198 5.92 -1.19 10.43
CA GLY A 198 6.94 -2.23 10.40
C GLY A 198 8.14 -1.83 11.25
N PHE A 199 8.84 -2.80 11.83
CA PHE A 199 10.13 -2.59 12.49
C PHE A 199 10.93 -3.90 12.58
N VAL A 200 12.23 -3.81 12.79
CA VAL A 200 13.11 -4.96 13.06
C VAL A 200 13.02 -5.29 14.54
N ILE A 201 12.72 -6.54 14.87
CA ILE A 201 12.52 -6.95 16.26
C ILE A 201 13.83 -6.88 17.07
N SER A 202 13.74 -6.42 18.32
CA SER A 202 14.87 -6.43 19.24
C SER A 202 15.36 -7.86 19.52
N PRO A 203 16.69 -8.09 19.60
CA PRO A 203 17.27 -9.41 19.94
C PRO A 203 16.78 -10.00 21.27
N TYR A 204 16.33 -9.16 22.22
CA TYR A 204 15.74 -9.62 23.49
C TYR A 204 14.44 -10.42 23.32
N LEU A 205 13.71 -10.18 22.23
CA LEU A 205 12.47 -10.89 21.90
C LEU A 205 12.69 -12.01 20.90
N ALA A 206 13.93 -12.22 20.44
CA ALA A 206 14.28 -13.32 19.55
C ALA A 206 14.21 -14.67 20.27
N ASN A 207 14.08 -15.74 19.49
CA ASN A 207 13.97 -17.13 19.96
C ASN A 207 12.71 -17.43 20.81
N MET A 208 11.73 -16.53 20.81
CA MET A 208 10.40 -16.76 21.40
C MET A 208 9.38 -17.04 20.28
N THR A 209 8.34 -17.83 20.58
CA THR A 209 7.22 -18.05 19.67
C THR A 209 6.49 -16.74 19.41
N PHE A 210 6.02 -16.48 18.19
CA PHE A 210 5.31 -15.24 17.86
C PHE A 210 4.13 -14.92 18.78
N PRO A 211 3.26 -15.87 19.21
CA PRO A 211 2.19 -15.55 20.16
C PRO A 211 2.70 -15.07 21.54
N ALA A 212 3.83 -15.61 22.01
CA ALA A 212 4.45 -15.19 23.26
C ALA A 212 5.02 -13.77 23.15
N VAL A 213 5.65 -13.45 22.02
CA VAL A 213 6.15 -12.10 21.73
C VAL A 213 4.99 -11.12 21.58
N ALA A 214 3.95 -11.47 20.82
CA ALA A 214 2.76 -10.64 20.62
C ALA A 214 2.09 -10.32 21.96
N ARG A 215 1.96 -11.30 22.87
CA ARG A 215 1.45 -11.09 24.22
C ARG A 215 2.33 -10.12 25.01
N LYS A 216 3.63 -10.38 25.06
CA LYS A 216 4.59 -9.58 25.82
C LYS A 216 4.64 -8.13 25.35
N VAL A 217 4.71 -7.90 24.04
CA VAL A 217 4.68 -6.55 23.43
C VAL A 217 3.37 -5.84 23.75
N TYR A 218 2.24 -6.56 23.71
CA TYR A 218 0.94 -6.00 24.04
C TYR A 218 0.83 -5.61 25.52
N GLU A 219 1.31 -6.45 26.43
CA GLU A 219 1.32 -6.21 27.88
C GLU A 219 2.27 -5.06 28.26
N ASP A 220 3.52 -5.10 27.77
CA ASP A 220 4.55 -4.09 28.03
C ASP A 220 4.15 -2.71 27.48
N SER A 221 3.46 -2.68 26.33
CA SER A 221 2.94 -1.44 25.73
C SER A 221 1.59 -0.99 26.28
N ARG A 222 0.99 -1.73 27.24
CA ARG A 222 -0.36 -1.50 27.77
C ARG A 222 -1.44 -1.38 26.67
N GLY A 223 -1.35 -2.24 25.66
CA GLY A 223 -2.24 -2.25 24.49
C GLY A 223 -1.95 -1.18 23.44
N GLY A 224 -0.80 -0.50 23.53
CA GLY A 224 -0.34 0.50 22.58
C GLY A 224 0.14 -0.09 21.25
N VAL A 225 0.67 -1.32 21.27
CA VAL A 225 1.25 -2.01 20.11
C VAL A 225 0.67 -3.41 20.00
N LEU A 226 0.16 -3.76 18.81
CA LEU A 226 -0.36 -5.10 18.50
C LEU A 226 0.41 -5.68 17.31
N LEU A 227 1.18 -6.74 17.54
CA LEU A 227 1.86 -7.48 16.47
C LEU A 227 0.85 -8.31 15.66
N ILE A 228 0.96 -8.26 14.34
CA ILE A 228 0.00 -8.93 13.43
C ILE A 228 0.68 -9.79 12.35
N ALA A 229 1.91 -9.48 11.98
CA ALA A 229 2.59 -10.18 10.90
C ALA A 229 4.10 -10.20 11.11
N VAL A 230 4.74 -11.16 10.44
CA VAL A 230 6.19 -11.28 10.37
C VAL A 230 6.60 -11.37 8.91
N ALA A 231 7.71 -10.76 8.55
CA ALA A 231 8.32 -10.94 7.24
C ALA A 231 9.24 -12.16 7.26
N GLN A 232 9.04 -13.07 6.32
CA GLN A 232 9.92 -14.20 6.06
C GLN A 232 10.11 -14.31 4.55
N ASP A 233 11.36 -14.39 4.09
CA ASP A 233 11.71 -14.50 2.67
C ASP A 233 10.99 -13.47 1.78
N GLY A 234 10.88 -12.23 2.28
CA GLY A 234 10.22 -11.14 1.56
C GLY A 234 8.70 -11.25 1.42
N GLN A 235 8.06 -12.19 2.12
CA GLN A 235 6.61 -12.29 2.27
C GLN A 235 6.18 -11.90 3.67
N LEU A 236 5.02 -11.26 3.78
CA LEU A 236 4.37 -11.00 5.06
C LEU A 236 3.46 -12.18 5.39
N ILE A 237 3.72 -12.83 6.51
CA ILE A 237 2.92 -13.91 7.05
C ILE A 237 2.11 -13.35 8.21
N LEU A 238 0.79 -13.32 8.06
CA LEU A 238 -0.14 -12.92 9.11
C LEU A 238 -0.23 -14.01 10.16
N ASN A 239 -0.25 -13.62 11.44
CA ASN A 239 -0.28 -14.54 12.58
C ASN A 239 0.73 -15.69 12.42
N TYR A 240 2.01 -15.33 12.41
CA TYR A 240 3.10 -16.29 12.26
C TYR A 240 3.06 -17.31 13.40
N ASP A 241 3.19 -18.60 13.08
CA ASP A 241 3.06 -19.68 14.08
C ASP A 241 4.42 -20.18 14.61
N ASP A 242 5.51 -19.71 14.01
CA ASP A 242 6.87 -20.15 14.30
C ASP A 242 7.64 -19.21 15.25
N ILE A 243 8.89 -19.58 15.53
CA ILE A 243 9.81 -18.82 16.39
C ILE A 243 10.35 -17.60 15.64
N ILE A 244 10.31 -16.44 16.29
CA ILE A 244 10.86 -15.22 15.72
C ILE A 244 12.40 -15.27 15.76
N GLN A 245 13.01 -15.05 14.60
CA GLN A 245 14.45 -15.00 14.43
C GLN A 245 15.00 -13.61 14.77
N VAL A 246 16.31 -13.56 15.03
CA VAL A 246 17.04 -12.29 15.17
C VAL A 246 16.95 -11.53 13.84
N ASP A 247 16.87 -10.20 13.89
CA ASP A 247 16.76 -9.29 12.74
C ASP A 247 15.52 -9.52 11.86
N GLN A 248 14.50 -10.20 12.38
CA GLN A 248 13.28 -10.42 11.63
C GLN A 248 12.40 -9.18 11.63
N VAL A 249 11.95 -8.77 10.44
CA VAL A 249 11.01 -7.66 10.29
C VAL A 249 9.62 -8.10 10.74
N VAL A 250 9.00 -7.33 11.63
CA VAL A 250 7.64 -7.54 12.12
C VAL A 250 6.75 -6.37 11.75
N VAL A 251 5.45 -6.61 11.64
CA VAL A 251 4.44 -5.58 11.39
C VAL A 251 3.48 -5.53 12.57
N ALA A 252 3.25 -4.31 13.07
CA ALA A 252 2.35 -4.03 14.17
C ALA A 252 1.33 -2.94 13.82
N ILE A 253 0.22 -2.94 14.56
CA ILE A 253 -0.72 -1.83 14.64
C ILE A 253 -0.36 -1.00 15.87
N ALA A 254 -0.01 0.27 15.66
CA ALA A 254 0.32 1.19 16.74
C ALA A 254 -0.10 2.63 16.41
N SER A 255 -0.29 3.47 17.42
CA SER A 255 -0.67 4.87 17.23
C SER A 255 0.50 5.76 16.78
N LYS A 256 1.71 5.49 17.27
CA LYS A 256 2.92 6.26 16.98
C LYS A 256 4.10 5.32 16.91
N GLU A 257 5.05 5.62 16.03
CA GLU A 257 6.31 4.88 15.91
C GLU A 257 7.10 4.84 17.21
N LYS A 258 6.99 5.90 18.03
CA LYS A 258 7.61 5.97 19.36
C LYS A 258 7.19 4.83 20.29
N HIS A 259 5.98 4.29 20.14
CA HIS A 259 5.51 3.16 20.96
C HIS A 259 6.17 1.84 20.55
N CYS A 260 6.67 1.73 19.32
CA CYS A 260 7.38 0.55 18.82
C CYS A 260 8.89 0.58 19.15
N MET A 261 9.46 1.76 19.44
CA MET A 261 10.89 1.93 19.74
C MET A 261 11.46 1.00 20.82
N PRO A 262 10.76 0.74 21.95
CA PRO A 262 11.29 -0.16 22.99
C PRO A 262 11.45 -1.61 22.53
N PHE A 263 10.73 -2.01 21.49
CA PHE A 263 10.70 -3.37 20.96
C PHE A 263 11.50 -3.53 19.67
N ALA A 264 12.01 -2.41 19.13
CA ALA A 264 12.82 -2.39 17.94
C ALA A 264 14.31 -2.48 18.28
N GLU A 265 15.10 -3.11 17.43
CA GLU A 265 16.56 -3.21 17.61
C GLU A 265 17.26 -1.84 17.52
N CYS A 266 16.84 -1.01 16.55
CA CYS A 266 17.46 0.28 16.30
C CYS A 266 16.65 1.43 16.93
N GLN A 267 17.28 2.18 17.85
CA GLN A 267 16.74 3.44 18.40
C GLN A 267 16.76 4.62 17.39
N GLY A 268 17.22 4.39 16.16
CA GLY A 268 17.28 5.36 15.06
C GLY A 268 16.01 5.41 14.19
N ASN A 269 16.16 5.70 12.89
CA ASN A 269 15.03 5.82 11.96
C ASN A 269 14.50 4.44 11.54
N ILE A 270 13.69 3.83 12.42
CA ILE A 270 13.06 2.51 12.28
C ILE A 270 12.49 2.30 10.86
N LEU A 271 11.80 3.31 10.32
CA LEU A 271 11.13 3.24 9.02
C LEU A 271 12.05 2.93 7.83
N LYS A 272 13.28 3.45 7.83
CA LYS A 272 14.20 3.25 6.70
C LYS A 272 14.76 1.84 6.69
N GLU A 273 15.05 1.29 7.86
CA GLU A 273 15.75 0.01 8.01
C GLU A 273 14.84 -1.18 7.70
N TRP A 274 13.65 -1.26 8.31
CA TRP A 274 12.76 -2.41 8.05
C TRP A 274 12.30 -2.44 6.59
N ARG A 275 12.09 -1.27 5.97
CA ARG A 275 11.73 -1.17 4.55
C ARG A 275 12.88 -1.65 3.67
N PHE A 276 14.12 -1.27 4.00
CA PHE A 276 15.30 -1.72 3.28
C PHE A 276 15.45 -3.24 3.37
N GLN A 277 15.42 -3.81 4.57
CA GLN A 277 15.55 -5.25 4.79
C GLN A 277 14.43 -6.05 4.11
N PHE A 278 13.17 -5.62 4.27
CA PHE A 278 12.03 -6.28 3.66
C PHE A 278 12.09 -6.25 2.12
N LEU A 279 12.36 -5.07 1.54
CA LEU A 279 12.43 -4.93 0.08
C LEU A 279 13.65 -5.65 -0.50
N HIS A 280 14.77 -5.68 0.22
CA HIS A 280 15.95 -6.44 -0.17
C HIS A 280 15.66 -7.95 -0.19
N ALA A 281 15.13 -8.49 0.91
CA ALA A 281 14.75 -9.92 1.01
C ALA A 281 13.75 -10.31 -0.09
N ARG A 282 12.75 -9.46 -0.34
CA ARG A 282 11.77 -9.66 -1.42
C ARG A 282 12.39 -9.60 -2.81
N SER A 283 13.32 -8.68 -3.06
CA SER A 283 14.01 -8.58 -4.35
C SER A 283 14.86 -9.83 -4.61
N GLN A 284 15.57 -10.35 -3.61
CA GLN A 284 16.36 -11.56 -3.74
C GLN A 284 15.49 -12.77 -4.08
N ARG A 285 14.35 -12.92 -3.39
CA ARG A 285 13.38 -13.97 -3.71
C ARG A 285 12.88 -13.89 -5.15
N LEU A 286 12.46 -12.71 -5.60
CA LEU A 286 11.94 -12.55 -6.97
C LEU A 286 13.01 -12.91 -8.01
N LYS A 287 14.29 -12.59 -7.76
CA LYS A 287 15.41 -13.02 -8.63
C LYS A 287 15.57 -14.54 -8.63
N THR A 288 15.45 -15.19 -7.48
CA THR A 288 15.53 -16.66 -7.40
C THR A 288 14.35 -17.35 -8.09
N ASP A 289 13.14 -16.79 -8.00
CA ASP A 289 11.95 -17.33 -8.66
C ASP A 289 12.03 -17.15 -10.19
N LEU A 290 12.58 -16.03 -10.67
CA LEU A 290 12.89 -15.79 -12.08
C LEU A 290 13.92 -16.80 -12.63
N HIS A 291 15.05 -17.02 -11.93
CA HIS A 291 16.05 -17.99 -12.36
C HIS A 291 15.55 -19.43 -12.38
N LYS A 292 14.64 -19.80 -11.46
CA LYS A 292 13.97 -21.11 -11.50
C LYS A 292 13.06 -21.28 -12.72
N SER A 293 12.49 -20.18 -13.22
CA SER A 293 11.65 -20.18 -14.43
C SER A 293 12.47 -20.24 -15.74
N GLU A 294 13.73 -19.80 -15.74
CA GLU A 294 14.60 -19.75 -16.93
C GLU A 294 15.34 -21.06 -17.24
N HIS A 295 15.38 -22.01 -16.28
CA HIS A 295 15.95 -23.34 -16.48
C HIS A 295 14.87 -24.43 -16.33
N PRO A 296 14.11 -24.76 -17.40
CA PRO A 296 13.07 -25.78 -17.36
C PRO A 296 13.69 -27.19 -17.42
N GLY A 297 14.38 -27.59 -16.36
CA GLY A 297 14.86 -28.96 -16.18
C GLY A 297 13.79 -29.85 -15.57
N LYS A 298 13.03 -30.55 -16.43
CA LYS A 298 12.27 -31.78 -16.11
C LYS A 298 11.35 -31.75 -14.87
N THR A 299 10.36 -30.86 -14.84
CA THR A 299 9.03 -31.16 -14.28
C THR A 299 8.04 -30.22 -14.94
N GLY A 300 7.21 -30.77 -15.82
CA GLY A 300 6.14 -30.04 -16.49
C GLY A 300 5.00 -29.74 -15.53
N GLU A 301 5.19 -28.75 -14.67
CA GLU A 301 4.10 -27.96 -14.13
C GLU A 301 4.32 -26.54 -14.65
N ALA A 302 3.49 -26.15 -15.62
CA ALA A 302 3.39 -24.77 -16.04
C ALA A 302 3.19 -23.92 -14.77
N LEU A 303 4.01 -22.88 -14.65
CA LEU A 303 4.02 -21.89 -13.58
C LEU A 303 2.70 -21.09 -13.61
N LEU A 304 1.59 -21.76 -13.29
CA LEU A 304 0.40 -21.15 -12.76
C LEU A 304 0.84 -20.50 -11.46
N LEU A 305 1.06 -19.19 -11.52
CA LEU A 305 1.24 -18.31 -10.37
C LEU A 305 0.38 -18.83 -9.23
N HIS A 306 1.05 -19.44 -8.25
CA HIS A 306 0.45 -20.02 -7.09
C HIS A 306 -0.19 -18.88 -6.30
N GLN A 307 -1.48 -18.66 -6.55
CA GLN A 307 -2.32 -17.83 -5.70
C GLN A 307 -2.30 -18.45 -4.30
N PRO A 308 -1.98 -17.70 -3.23
CA PRO A 308 -2.28 -18.15 -1.90
C PRO A 308 -3.81 -18.04 -1.69
N GLY A 309 -4.50 -19.18 -1.80
CA GLY A 309 -5.74 -19.43 -1.09
C GLY A 309 -7.08 -19.06 -1.77
N MET A 310 -7.43 -19.75 -2.85
CA MET A 310 -8.80 -20.26 -3.02
C MET A 310 -8.73 -21.78 -3.14
N ASP A 311 -8.75 -22.44 -1.99
CA ASP A 311 -8.78 -23.90 -1.91
C ASP A 311 -10.13 -24.39 -2.48
N ARG A 312 -10.10 -24.93 -3.71
CA ARG A 312 -11.27 -25.41 -4.45
C ARG A 312 -11.92 -26.67 -3.85
N ARG A 313 -11.50 -27.11 -2.65
CA ARG A 313 -12.07 -28.27 -1.94
C ARG A 313 -13.35 -27.99 -1.17
N TRP A 314 -13.81 -26.74 -1.08
CA TRP A 314 -15.08 -26.41 -0.40
C TRP A 314 -16.32 -26.59 -1.28
N PHE A 315 -16.16 -26.86 -2.58
CA PHE A 315 -17.26 -27.22 -3.47
C PHE A 315 -17.25 -28.72 -3.71
N LEU A 316 -18.10 -29.43 -2.97
CA LEU A 316 -18.53 -30.85 -3.08
C LEU A 316 -18.20 -31.70 -1.84
N SER A 317 -19.01 -31.51 -0.80
CA SER A 317 -19.43 -32.61 0.08
C SER A 317 -20.88 -32.38 0.49
N LYS A 318 -21.78 -33.20 -0.07
CA LYS A 318 -23.17 -33.31 0.34
C LYS A 318 -23.23 -33.99 1.70
N THR A 319 -23.78 -33.34 2.71
CA THR A 319 -24.70 -33.99 3.65
C THR A 319 -25.83 -33.02 3.97
N ALA A 320 -27.02 -33.37 3.48
CA ALA A 320 -28.26 -32.68 3.77
C ALA A 320 -28.56 -32.74 5.28
N GLY A 321 -28.60 -31.58 5.92
CA GLY A 321 -29.12 -31.38 7.28
C GLY A 321 -30.10 -30.22 7.26
N ARG A 322 -31.36 -30.50 7.64
CA ARG A 322 -32.53 -29.61 7.55
C ARG A 322 -32.30 -28.22 8.18
N PRO A 323 -32.89 -27.13 7.64
CA PRO A 323 -32.84 -25.82 8.28
C PRO A 323 -33.67 -25.81 9.58
N ARG A 324 -33.05 -25.41 10.69
CA ARG A 324 -33.75 -25.06 11.93
C ARG A 324 -34.50 -23.74 11.72
N ARG A 325 -35.82 -23.74 11.94
CA ARG A 325 -36.62 -22.53 12.10
C ARG A 325 -36.19 -21.81 13.38
N TYR A 326 -35.92 -20.51 13.28
CA TYR A 326 -35.89 -19.63 14.46
C TYR A 326 -37.34 -19.24 14.82
N PRO A 327 -37.70 -19.19 16.11
CA PRO A 327 -39.01 -18.70 16.53
C PRO A 327 -39.05 -17.18 16.43
N GLU A 328 -40.13 -16.66 15.85
CA GLU A 328 -40.50 -15.25 15.97
C GLU A 328 -41.00 -14.98 17.40
N GLY A 329 -40.48 -13.91 17.98
CA GLY A 329 -40.90 -13.31 19.24
C GLY A 329 -40.50 -11.85 19.23
#